data_AF-A0A2S6TN50-F1
#
_entry.id   AF-A0A2S6TN50-F1
#
_cell.length_a   1.000
_cell.length_b   1.000
_cell.length_c   1.000
_cell.angle_alpha   90.00
_cell.angle_beta   90.00
_cell.angle_gamma   90.00
#
_symmetry.space_group_name_H-M   'P 1'
#
loop_
_entity.id
_entity.type
_entity.pdbx_description
1 polymer ?
#
loop_
_entity_poly.entity_id
_entity_poly.type
_entity_poly.pdbx_seq_one_letter_code
_entity_poly.pdbx_strand_id
1 'polypeptide(L)'
;MKNDSLKPLLERIANALERLSPETSIVEQKMDSTAYVWDKELNHLKTIKNVSRLDLTLLKGLEQQTQILYDNTKQFAQGLPA
;
A
#
# COMPACT_ATOMS: atom_id res chain seq x y z
N MET A 1 -20.90 -23.27 37.69
CA MET A 1 -22.20 -22.99 37.03
C MET A 1 -22.50 -21.50 36.84
N LYS A 2 -21.52 -20.59 36.72
CA LYS A 2 -21.76 -19.15 36.46
C LYS A 2 -21.33 -18.68 35.05
N ASN A 3 -20.49 -19.46 34.36
CA ASN A 3 -19.98 -19.09 33.03
C ASN A 3 -20.92 -19.53 31.88
N ASP A 4 -21.69 -20.61 32.03
CA ASP A 4 -22.62 -21.07 30.99
C ASP A 4 -23.76 -20.08 30.73
N SER A 5 -24.17 -19.31 31.75
CA SER A 5 -25.18 -18.26 31.58
C SER A 5 -24.65 -17.01 30.87
N LEU A 6 -23.33 -16.82 30.82
CA LEU A 6 -22.69 -15.70 30.12
C LEU A 6 -22.42 -16.00 28.64
N LYS A 7 -22.33 -17.29 28.29
CA LYS A 7 -22.03 -17.74 26.93
C LYS A 7 -22.97 -17.15 25.86
N PRO A 8 -24.31 -17.12 26.03
CA PRO A 8 -25.20 -16.54 25.03
C PRO A 8 -25.01 -15.03 24.85
N LEU A 9 -24.65 -14.32 25.92
CA LEU A 9 -24.38 -12.88 25.86
C LEU A 9 -23.06 -12.60 25.13
N LEU A 10 -22.03 -13.39 25.41
CA LEU A 10 -20.73 -13.30 24.74
C LEU A 10 -20.85 -13.65 23.25
N GLU A 11 -21.62 -14.68 22.88
CA GLU A 11 -21.89 -15.00 21.47
C GLU A 11 -22.62 -13.86 20.76
N ARG A 12 -23.60 -13.22 21.42
CA ARG A 12 -24.30 -12.07 20.83
C ARG A 12 -23.35 -10.89 20.59
N ILE A 13 -22.42 -10.64 21.51
CA ILE A 13 -21.38 -9.60 21.38
C ILE A 13 -20.44 -9.97 20.23
N ALA A 14 -19.91 -11.18 20.20
CA ALA A 14 -19.03 -11.66 19.13
C ALA A 14 -19.70 -11.52 17.75
N ASN A 15 -20.93 -12.01 17.60
CA ASN A 15 -21.69 -11.88 16.36
C ASN A 15 -21.94 -10.41 15.96
N ALA A 16 -22.11 -9.50 16.92
CA ALA A 16 -22.26 -8.08 16.64
C ALA A 16 -20.95 -7.44 16.17
N LEU A 17 -19.82 -7.83 16.77
CA LEU A 17 -18.49 -7.36 16.39
C LEU A 17 -18.09 -7.88 15.01
N GLU A 18 -18.36 -9.14 14.69
CA GLU A 18 -18.11 -9.73 13.37
C GLU A 18 -18.86 -9.01 12.25
N ARG A 19 -20.11 -8.57 12.49
CA ARG A 19 -20.87 -7.75 11.53
C ARG A 19 -20.29 -6.36 11.32
N LEU A 20 -19.69 -5.77 12.35
CA LEU A 20 -19.11 -4.42 12.29
C LEU A 20 -17.73 -4.39 11.65
N SER A 21 -16.99 -5.50 11.75
CA SER A 21 -15.65 -5.65 11.18
C SER A 21 -15.56 -6.95 10.41
N PRO A 22 -16.28 -7.07 9.28
CA PRO A 22 -16.15 -8.24 8.41
C PRO A 22 -14.68 -8.38 8.01
N GLU A 23 -14.21 -9.62 7.81
CA GLU A 23 -12.84 -9.86 7.35
C GLU A 23 -12.57 -9.02 6.11
N THR A 24 -11.60 -8.12 6.21
CA THR A 24 -11.11 -7.39 5.05
C THR A 24 -10.58 -8.43 4.08
N SER A 25 -11.31 -8.64 2.99
CA SER A 25 -10.82 -9.48 1.91
C SER A 25 -9.51 -8.86 1.45
N ILE A 26 -8.39 -9.51 1.78
CA ILE A 26 -7.08 -9.16 1.24
C ILE A 26 -7.16 -9.56 -0.22
N VAL A 27 -7.75 -8.70 -1.04
CA VAL A 27 -7.73 -8.87 -2.47
C VAL A 27 -6.27 -8.72 -2.86
N GLU A 28 -5.64 -9.82 -3.30
CA GLU A 28 -4.32 -9.76 -3.90
C GLU A 28 -4.35 -8.70 -5.00
N GLN A 29 -3.70 -7.56 -4.74
CA GLN A 29 -3.66 -6.49 -5.71
C GLN A 29 -2.69 -6.86 -6.81
N LYS A 30 -3.26 -7.26 -7.95
CA LYS A 30 -2.51 -7.47 -9.17
C LYS A 30 -1.91 -6.13 -9.63
N MET A 31 -0.59 -6.06 -9.63
CA MET A 31 0.15 -4.88 -10.09
C MET A 31 0.34 -4.95 -11.62
N ASP A 32 -0.66 -4.53 -12.40
CA ASP A 32 -0.66 -4.58 -13.87
C ASP A 32 -0.40 -3.23 -14.57
N SER A 33 -0.26 -2.15 -13.81
CA SER A 33 0.10 -0.80 -14.26
C SER A 33 1.47 -0.34 -13.77
N THR A 34 1.99 0.71 -14.41
CA THR A 34 3.24 1.38 -14.04
C THR A 34 3.07 2.43 -12.94
N ALA A 35 1.83 2.80 -12.59
CA ALA A 35 1.57 3.86 -11.62
C ALA A 35 0.29 3.61 -10.82
N TYR A 36 0.37 3.93 -9.53
CA TYR A 36 -0.70 3.75 -8.56
C TYR A 36 -0.77 4.96 -7.63
N VAL A 37 -1.95 5.20 -7.07
CA VAL A 37 -2.15 6.12 -5.95
C VAL A 37 -2.71 5.33 -4.78
N TRP A 38 -2.24 5.64 -3.56
CA TRP A 38 -2.79 5.03 -2.36
C TRP A 38 -4.16 5.64 -2.04
N ASP A 39 -5.19 4.80 -2.00
CA ASP A 39 -6.53 5.15 -1.53
C ASP A 39 -6.64 4.76 -0.06
N LYS A 40 -6.59 5.75 0.83
CA LYS A 40 -6.63 5.54 2.28
C LYS A 40 -7.99 5.01 2.77
N GLU A 41 -9.08 5.37 2.08
CA GLU A 41 -10.44 5.02 2.51
C GLU A 41 -10.69 3.53 2.24
N LEU A 42 -10.16 3.05 1.12
CA LEU A 42 -10.29 1.65 0.71
C LEU A 42 -9.05 0.81 1.04
N ASN A 43 -8.06 1.43 1.71
CA ASN A 43 -6.81 0.83 2.15
C ASN A 43 -6.10 0.02 1.03
N HIS A 44 -6.05 0.57 -0.18
CA HIS A 44 -5.57 -0.14 -1.36
C HIS A 44 -4.88 0.77 -2.38
N LEU A 45 -4.08 0.18 -3.29
CA LEU A 45 -3.47 0.89 -4.42
C LEU A 45 -4.41 0.98 -5.63
N LYS A 46 -4.81 2.19 -6.01
CA LYS A 46 -5.66 2.41 -7.18
C LYS A 46 -4.80 2.64 -8.41
N THR A 47 -5.02 1.85 -9.45
CA THR A 47 -4.32 1.97 -10.74
C THR A 47 -4.62 3.31 -11.42
N ILE A 48 -3.56 4.00 -11.87
CA ILE A 48 -3.65 5.17 -12.74
C ILE A 48 -3.60 4.68 -14.19
N LYS A 49 -4.71 4.83 -14.93
CA LYS A 49 -4.80 4.38 -16.33
C LYS A 49 -3.99 5.25 -17.29
N ASN A 50 -4.09 6.56 -17.13
CA ASN A 50 -3.40 7.56 -17.97
C ASN A 50 -2.47 8.38 -17.09
N VAL A 51 -1.18 8.09 -17.17
CA VAL A 51 -0.15 8.82 -16.44
C VAL A 51 0.31 10.01 -17.27
N SER A 52 0.15 11.23 -16.75
CA SER A 52 0.78 12.42 -17.33
C SER A 52 2.28 12.36 -17.08
N ARG A 53 3.04 11.88 -18.06
CA ARG A 53 4.50 11.77 -17.99
C ARG A 53 5.14 12.93 -18.73
N LEU A 54 6.24 13.44 -18.18
CA LEU A 54 7.15 14.34 -18.87
C LEU A 54 8.47 13.61 -19.07
N ASP A 55 9.08 13.77 -20.24
CA ASP A 55 10.43 13.23 -20.48
C ASP A 55 11.41 13.92 -19.52
N LEU A 56 12.23 13.11 -18.82
CA LEU A 56 13.19 13.61 -17.84
C LEU A 56 14.17 14.61 -18.47
N THR A 57 14.50 14.44 -19.75
CA THR A 57 15.41 15.34 -20.48
C THR A 57 14.87 16.77 -20.65
N LEU A 58 13.57 16.98 -20.46
CA LEU A 58 12.93 18.30 -20.47
C LEU A 58 13.13 19.05 -19.15
N LEU A 59 13.44 18.35 -18.06
CA LEU A 59 13.73 18.95 -16.76
C LEU A 59 15.18 19.41 -16.69
N LYS A 60 15.43 20.65 -17.14
CA LYS A 60 16.77 21.26 -17.16
C LYS A 60 17.25 21.64 -15.76
N GLY A 61 18.55 21.46 -15.50
CA GLY A 61 19.19 21.83 -14.25
C GLY A 61 19.12 20.75 -13.16
N LEU A 62 18.62 19.55 -13.52
CA LEU A 62 18.57 18.37 -12.64
C LEU A 62 19.60 17.29 -13.01
N GLU A 63 20.50 17.58 -13.95
CA GLU A 63 21.44 16.59 -14.50
C GLU A 63 22.32 15.99 -13.39
N GLN A 64 22.87 16.84 -12.52
CA GLN A 64 23.71 16.40 -11.40
C GLN A 64 22.91 15.59 -10.37
N GLN A 65 21.72 16.06 -9.98
CA GLN A 65 20.87 15.41 -8.98
C GLN A 65 20.39 14.05 -9.47
N THR A 66 20.02 13.96 -10.75
CA THR A 66 19.62 12.70 -11.39
C THR A 66 20.78 11.71 -11.36
N GLN A 67 21.99 12.15 -11.69
CA GLN A 67 23.17 11.29 -11.68
C GLN A 67 23.50 10.79 -10.28
N ILE A 68 23.55 11.69 -9.28
CA ILE A 68 23.82 11.32 -7.88
C ILE A 68 22.79 10.30 -7.40
N LEU A 69 21.51 10.55 -7.62
CA LEU A 69 20.45 9.65 -7.17
C LEU A 69 20.55 8.26 -7.82
N TYR A 70 20.86 8.22 -9.11
CA TYR A 70 21.05 6.98 -9.85
C TYR A 70 22.23 6.17 -9.31
N ASP A 71 23.38 6.81 -9.11
CA ASP A 71 24.60 6.16 -8.62
C ASP A 71 24.42 5.63 -7.20
N ASN A 72 23.81 6.41 -6.31
CA ASN A 72 23.49 6.01 -4.94
C ASN A 72 22.52 4.82 -4.91
N THR A 73 21.51 4.84 -5.77
CA THR A 73 20.54 3.72 -5.88
C THR A 73 21.25 2.45 -6.36
N LYS A 74 22.18 2.58 -7.30
CA LYS A 74 22.97 1.45 -7.81
C LYS A 74 23.92 0.90 -6.75
N GLN A 75 24.61 1.77 -6.01
CA GLN A 75 25.46 1.37 -4.89
C GLN A 75 24.67 0.64 -3.81
N PHE A 76 23.51 1.18 -3.42
CA PHE A 76 22.61 0.54 -2.46
C PHE A 76 22.17 -0.85 -2.93
N ALA A 77 21.76 -1.01 -4.19
CA ALA A 77 21.39 -2.31 -4.76
C ALA A 77 22.55 -3.32 -4.75
N GLN A 78 23.79 -2.84 -4.73
CA GLN A 78 25.01 -3.64 -4.64
C GLN A 78 25.50 -3.85 -3.19
N GLY A 79 24.79 -3.32 -2.19
CA GLY A 79 25.20 -3.37 -0.78
C GLY A 79 26.40 -2.47 -0.45
N LEU A 80 26.72 -1.51 -1.33
CA LEU A 80 27.75 -0.50 -1.12
C LEU A 80 27.16 0.73 -0.42
N PRO A 81 27.98 1.54 0.28
CA PRO A 81 27.55 2.85 0.78
C PRO A 81 27.06 3.72 -0.37
N ALA A 82 25.96 4.43 -0.12
CA ALA A 82 25.42 5.49 -0.98
C ALA A 82 25.97 6.86 -0.58
#